data_AF-A0A1T4UEK5-F1
#
_entry.id   AF-A0A1T4UEK5-F1
#
_cell.length_a   1.000
_cell.length_b   1.000
_cell.length_c   1.000
_cell.angle_alpha   90.00
_cell.angle_beta   90.00
_cell.angle_gamma   90.00
#
_symmetry.space_group_name_H-M   'P 1'
#
loop_
_entity.id
_entity.type
_entity.pdbx_description
1 polymer ?
#
loop_
_entity_poly.entity_id
_entity_poly.type
_entity_poly.pdbx_seq_one_letter_code
_entity_poly.pdbx_strand_id
1 'polypeptide(L)'
;MKYLRIVFLIAIGGIGLVFSFLLLVHGYLNGSEFVALSFGIALLSLITAFWKDVSELSIGGNIIKLREVKSELENTVVGLKSSTIEMLKMHIKLVRNPVSNGFYYEGSNKDERIDNFWNIYGVIKDLGIEKELTNELKETLDVLLRNQLFALGCLCRKTIHESYSTPFDSTTQLPATRDLQKLAVKDVESNISALGSNKSPDAFQDYVLDGVEYYDRLLKLFEKFS
;
A
#
# COMPACT_ATOMS: atom_id res chain seq x y z
N MET A 1 20.81 -4.85 35.44
CA MET A 1 19.46 -5.45 35.62
C MET A 1 19.43 -7.00 35.65
N LYS A 2 20.32 -7.73 34.94
CA LYS A 2 20.33 -9.21 34.93
C LYS A 2 20.48 -9.83 36.33
N TYR A 3 21.47 -9.37 37.11
CA TYR A 3 21.72 -9.86 38.47
C TYR A 3 20.59 -9.55 39.46
N LEU A 4 19.98 -8.37 39.39
CA LEU A 4 18.84 -7.99 40.25
C LEU A 4 17.63 -8.91 40.04
N ARG A 5 17.34 -9.29 38.79
CA ARG A 5 16.25 -10.22 38.46
C ARG A 5 16.53 -11.63 38.96
N ILE A 6 17.78 -12.10 38.87
CA ILE A 6 18.19 -13.42 39.39
C ILE A 6 18.04 -13.45 40.91
N VAL A 7 18.54 -12.42 41.61
CA VAL A 7 18.39 -12.30 43.07
C VAL A 7 16.92 -12.27 43.48
N PHE A 8 16.08 -11.54 42.76
CA PHE A 8 14.63 -11.47 43.02
C PHE A 8 13.92 -12.82 42.81
N LEU A 9 14.28 -13.57 41.76
CA LEU A 9 13.70 -14.90 41.49
C LEU A 9 14.17 -15.95 42.51
N ILE A 10 15.43 -15.90 42.93
CA ILE A 10 15.95 -16.74 44.02
C ILE A 10 15.22 -16.41 45.33
N ALA A 11 14.96 -15.13 45.60
CA ALA A 11 14.20 -14.71 46.78
C ALA A 11 12.76 -15.26 46.75
N ILE A 12 12.06 -15.16 45.62
CA ILE A 12 10.70 -15.71 45.47
C ILE A 12 10.69 -17.24 45.64
N GLY A 13 11.63 -17.95 45.00
CA GLY A 13 11.75 -19.40 45.15
C GLY A 13 12.05 -19.82 46.59
N GLY A 14 12.94 -19.08 47.26
CA GLY A 14 13.27 -19.27 48.68
C GLY A 14 12.07 -19.04 49.60
N ILE A 15 11.31 -17.96 49.39
CA ILE A 15 10.07 -17.69 50.13
C ILE A 15 9.05 -18.81 49.89
N GLY A 16 8.93 -19.29 48.65
CA GLY A 16 8.06 -20.41 48.30
C GLY A 16 8.41 -21.68 49.06
N LEU A 17 9.70 -22.04 49.17
CA LEU A 17 10.16 -23.20 49.92
C LEU A 17 9.93 -23.06 51.43
N VAL A 18 10.15 -21.87 51.99
CA VAL A 18 9.84 -21.59 53.40
C VAL A 18 8.34 -21.74 53.65
N PHE A 19 7.51 -21.27 52.73
CA PHE A 19 6.05 -21.44 52.81
C PHE A 19 5.65 -22.92 52.74
N SER A 20 6.25 -23.71 51.85
CA SER A 20 6.05 -25.17 51.79
C SER A 20 6.39 -25.86 53.11
N PHE A 21 7.51 -25.46 53.73
CA PHE A 21 7.94 -25.99 55.01
C PHE A 21 6.99 -25.61 56.15
N LEU A 22 6.50 -24.38 56.19
CA LEU A 22 5.52 -23.93 57.19
C LEU A 22 4.20 -24.71 57.08
N LEU A 23 3.75 -25.00 55.85
CA LEU A 23 2.54 -25.83 55.63
C LEU A 23 2.72 -27.26 56.13
N LEU A 24 3.92 -27.84 55.99
CA LEU A 24 4.23 -29.16 56.54
C LEU A 24 4.21 -29.16 58.07
N VAL A 25 4.83 -28.16 58.71
CA VAL A 25 4.89 -28.06 60.18
C VAL A 25 3.50 -27.87 60.81
N HIS A 26 2.60 -27.16 60.13
CA HIS A 26 1.22 -26.96 60.59
C HIS A 26 0.27 -28.11 60.22
N GLY A 27 0.78 -29.18 59.59
CA GLY A 27 0.00 -30.38 59.28
C GLY A 27 -0.97 -30.25 58.09
N TYR A 28 -0.86 -29.18 57.30
CA TYR A 28 -1.70 -28.99 56.11
C TYR A 28 -1.23 -29.78 54.89
N LEU A 29 0.02 -30.27 54.91
CA LEU A 29 0.59 -31.12 53.86
C LEU A 29 1.12 -32.41 54.46
N ASN A 30 0.90 -33.51 53.74
CA ASN A 30 1.58 -34.77 54.00
C ASN A 30 3.01 -34.73 53.45
N GLY A 31 3.88 -35.62 53.94
CA GLY A 31 5.30 -35.65 53.54
C GLY A 31 5.52 -35.74 52.02
N SER A 32 4.70 -36.52 51.31
CA SER A 32 4.74 -36.62 49.85
C SER A 32 4.28 -35.36 49.13
N GLU A 33 3.26 -34.68 49.66
CA GLU A 33 2.72 -33.44 49.09
C GLU A 33 3.70 -32.28 49.25
N PHE A 34 4.39 -32.21 50.40
CA PHE A 34 5.48 -31.28 50.62
C PHE A 34 6.61 -31.45 49.60
N VAL A 35 7.04 -32.69 49.34
CA VAL A 35 8.10 -32.97 48.36
C VAL A 35 7.66 -32.54 46.95
N ALA A 36 6.44 -32.89 46.55
CA ALA A 36 5.90 -32.52 45.24
C ALA A 36 5.82 -30.99 45.05
N LEU A 37 5.31 -30.29 46.07
CA LEU A 37 5.14 -28.83 46.03
C LEU A 37 6.50 -28.09 46.07
N SER A 38 7.43 -28.55 46.90
CA SER A 38 8.79 -27.99 46.97
C SER A 38 9.55 -28.21 45.66
N PHE A 39 9.43 -29.40 45.07
CA PHE A 39 10.04 -29.70 43.77
C PHE A 39 9.43 -28.86 42.64
N GLY A 40 8.10 -28.69 42.64
CA GLY A 40 7.41 -27.83 41.68
C GLY A 40 7.84 -26.37 41.76
N ILE A 41 7.96 -25.81 42.97
CA ILE A 41 8.44 -24.43 43.19
C ILE A 41 9.89 -24.29 42.75
N ALA A 42 10.76 -25.25 43.08
CA ALA A 42 12.16 -25.22 42.66
C ALA A 42 12.30 -25.29 41.14
N LEU A 43 11.55 -26.18 40.48
CA LEU A 43 11.58 -26.35 39.03
C LEU A 43 11.05 -25.10 38.30
N LEU A 44 9.93 -24.52 38.75
CA LEU A 44 9.38 -23.29 38.16
C LEU A 44 10.31 -22.10 38.33
N SER A 45 10.94 -21.97 39.50
CA SER A 45 11.93 -20.92 39.77
C SER A 45 13.15 -21.06 38.86
N LEU A 46 13.59 -22.29 38.60
CA LEU A 46 14.70 -22.59 37.69
C LEU A 46 14.33 -22.25 36.23
N ILE A 47 13.18 -22.73 35.75
CA ILE A 47 12.71 -22.48 34.38
C ILE A 47 12.56 -20.98 34.13
N THR A 48 11.96 -20.24 35.07
CA THR A 48 11.76 -18.79 34.92
C THR A 48 13.05 -17.98 35.01
N ALA A 49 14.02 -18.43 35.82
CA ALA A 49 15.36 -17.83 35.89
C ALA A 49 16.11 -17.97 34.55
N PHE A 50 16.05 -19.14 33.93
CA PHE A 50 16.79 -19.44 32.70
C PHE A 50 15.99 -19.25 31.40
N TRP A 51 14.70 -18.91 31.46
CA TRP A 51 13.84 -18.72 30.27
C TRP A 51 14.42 -17.78 29.21
N LYS A 52 15.19 -16.75 29.62
CA LYS A 52 15.85 -15.83 28.68
C LYS A 52 17.20 -16.34 28.17
N ASP A 53 17.86 -17.25 28.89
CA ASP A 53 19.14 -17.82 28.49
C ASP A 53 18.94 -19.06 27.58
N VAL A 54 17.79 -19.74 27.65
CA VAL A 54 17.40 -20.84 26.71
C VAL A 54 17.25 -20.35 25.25
N SER A 55 17.15 -19.03 25.03
CA SER A 55 17.12 -18.44 23.68
C SER A 55 18.50 -18.25 23.03
N GLU A 56 19.58 -18.68 23.67
CA GLU A 56 20.95 -18.70 23.13
C GLU A 56 21.28 -20.12 22.65
N LEU A 57 21.19 -20.37 21.33
CA LEU A 57 21.68 -21.61 20.73
C LEU A 57 23.10 -21.38 20.21
N SER A 58 24.05 -22.19 20.68
CA SER A 58 25.40 -22.23 20.11
C SER A 58 25.43 -23.27 19.00
N ILE A 59 25.60 -22.84 17.76
CA ILE A 59 25.83 -23.72 16.60
C ILE A 59 27.24 -23.40 16.09
N GLY A 60 28.15 -24.37 16.13
CA GLY A 60 29.50 -24.23 15.59
C GLY A 60 30.40 -23.19 16.30
N GLY A 61 30.13 -22.90 17.57
CA GLY A 61 30.92 -21.93 18.36
C GLY A 61 30.43 -20.48 18.26
N ASN A 62 29.38 -20.21 17.49
CA ASN A 62 28.73 -18.90 17.44
C ASN A 62 27.43 -18.92 18.26
N ILE A 63 27.31 -17.99 19.22
CA ILE A 63 26.12 -17.87 20.07
C ILE A 63 25.07 -17.07 19.31
N ILE A 64 23.99 -17.71 18.89
CA ILE A 64 22.87 -17.07 18.20
C ILE A 64 21.75 -16.80 19.20
N LYS A 65 21.46 -15.52 19.44
CA LYS A 65 20.33 -15.06 20.26
C LYS A 65 19.06 -15.02 19.41
N LEU A 66 18.26 -16.08 19.44
CA LEU A 66 17.06 -16.23 18.58
C LEU A 66 16.07 -15.07 18.69
N ARG A 67 15.91 -14.48 19.89
CA ARG A 67 15.02 -13.33 20.10
C ARG A 67 15.52 -12.07 19.39
N GLU A 68 16.83 -11.87 19.37
CA GLU A 68 17.46 -10.71 18.74
C GLU A 68 17.34 -10.82 17.23
N VAL A 69 17.65 -11.99 16.67
CA VAL A 69 17.44 -12.30 15.24
C VAL A 69 15.99 -12.12 14.82
N LYS A 70 15.02 -12.57 15.63
CA LYS A 70 13.58 -12.38 15.33
C LYS A 70 13.20 -10.90 15.32
N SER A 71 13.62 -10.13 16.34
CA SER A 71 13.31 -8.70 16.42
C SER A 71 13.97 -7.90 15.31
N GLU A 72 15.20 -8.24 14.94
CA GLU A 72 15.92 -7.62 13.83
C GLU A 72 15.20 -7.90 12.51
N LEU A 73 14.80 -9.15 12.27
CA LEU A 73 14.02 -9.54 11.10
C LEU A 73 12.69 -8.78 11.01
N GLU A 74 11.95 -8.68 12.13
CA GLU A 74 10.69 -7.92 12.18
C GLU A 74 10.92 -6.44 11.81
N ASN A 75 11.97 -5.82 12.35
CA ASN A 75 12.31 -4.44 12.03
C ASN A 75 12.74 -4.26 10.56
N THR A 76 13.52 -5.20 10.02
CA THR A 76 13.92 -5.19 8.61
C THR A 76 12.72 -5.34 7.68
N VAL A 77 11.78 -6.23 7.98
CA VAL A 77 10.56 -6.42 7.19
C VAL A 77 9.70 -5.16 7.20
N VAL A 78 9.54 -4.53 8.37
CA VAL A 78 8.83 -3.24 8.47
C VAL A 78 9.54 -2.15 7.66
N GLY A 79 10.86 -2.07 7.77
CA GLY A 79 11.69 -1.12 7.00
C GLY A 79 11.58 -1.32 5.50
N LEU A 80 11.64 -2.57 5.03
CA LEU A 80 11.47 -2.93 3.62
C LEU A 80 10.08 -2.56 3.11
N LYS A 81 9.03 -2.88 3.86
CA LYS A 81 7.65 -2.50 3.50
C LYS A 81 7.52 -0.98 3.36
N SER A 82 8.04 -0.22 4.32
CA SER A 82 8.03 1.24 4.29
C SER A 82 8.79 1.80 3.07
N SER A 83 9.99 1.27 2.79
CA SER A 83 10.78 1.67 1.63
C SER A 83 10.08 1.36 0.30
N THR A 84 9.41 0.20 0.18
CA THR A 84 8.63 -0.14 -1.01
C THR A 84 7.46 0.83 -1.22
N ILE A 85 6.76 1.23 -0.15
CA ILE A 85 5.67 2.20 -0.23
C ILE A 85 6.20 3.56 -0.71
N GLU A 86 7.27 4.08 -0.12
CA GLU A 86 7.86 5.36 -0.52
C GLU A 86 8.40 5.33 -1.96
N MET A 87 8.97 4.22 -2.39
CA MET A 87 9.39 4.03 -3.78
C MET A 87 8.20 4.08 -4.74
N LEU A 88 7.12 3.35 -4.46
CA LEU A 88 5.93 3.34 -5.31
C LEU A 88 5.22 4.70 -5.31
N LYS A 89 5.20 5.38 -4.17
CA LYS A 89 4.75 6.78 -4.05
C LYS A 89 5.52 7.70 -4.98
N MET A 90 6.84 7.57 -5.05
CA MET A 90 7.67 8.33 -5.98
C MET A 90 7.34 8.00 -7.44
N HIS A 91 7.18 6.72 -7.79
CA HIS A 91 6.83 6.30 -9.15
C HIS A 91 5.48 6.86 -9.59
N ILE A 92 4.44 6.79 -8.74
CA ILE A 92 3.11 7.36 -9.02
C ILE A 92 3.19 8.87 -9.27
N LYS A 93 4.03 9.59 -8.51
CA LYS A 93 4.22 11.03 -8.71
C LYS A 93 4.92 11.32 -10.04
N LEU A 94 5.90 10.51 -10.43
CA LEU A 94 6.61 10.66 -11.70
C LEU A 94 5.71 10.41 -12.91
N VAL A 95 4.68 9.56 -12.79
CA VAL A 95 3.66 9.38 -13.84
C VAL A 95 2.98 10.70 -14.21
N ARG A 96 2.92 11.70 -13.31
CA ARG A 96 2.31 13.00 -13.62
C ARG A 96 3.11 13.81 -14.63
N ASN A 97 4.40 13.52 -14.79
CA ASN A 97 5.26 14.28 -15.68
C ASN A 97 5.13 13.76 -17.12
N PRO A 98 4.90 14.64 -18.12
CA PRO A 98 4.89 14.24 -19.53
C PRO A 98 6.29 13.74 -19.97
N VAL A 99 6.33 12.76 -20.87
CA VAL A 99 7.58 12.19 -21.38
C VAL A 99 8.20 13.09 -22.45
N SER A 100 7.40 13.92 -23.12
CA SER A 100 7.83 14.82 -24.19
C SER A 100 8.08 16.27 -23.73
N ASN A 101 9.04 16.93 -24.41
CA ASN A 101 9.57 18.27 -24.11
C ASN A 101 8.57 19.42 -24.32
N GLY A 102 7.48 19.48 -23.55
CA GLY A 102 6.84 20.76 -23.21
C GLY A 102 5.52 21.12 -23.89
N PHE A 103 4.85 20.20 -24.59
CA PHE A 103 3.46 20.43 -25.03
C PHE A 103 2.60 19.21 -24.70
N TYR A 104 1.46 19.47 -24.05
CA TYR A 104 0.41 18.48 -23.81
C TYR A 104 0.05 17.80 -25.14
N TYR A 105 0.05 16.46 -25.15
CA TYR A 105 -0.09 15.61 -26.34
C TYR A 105 -1.22 16.07 -27.28
N GLU A 106 -0.88 16.76 -28.37
CA GLU A 106 -1.85 17.18 -29.37
C GLU A 106 -2.16 16.01 -30.33
N GLY A 107 -3.43 15.61 -30.43
CA GLY A 107 -3.92 14.74 -31.51
C GLY A 107 -3.87 13.22 -31.28
N SER A 108 -3.46 12.74 -30.10
CA SER A 108 -3.62 11.33 -29.71
C SER A 108 -4.99 11.10 -29.06
N ASN A 109 -5.60 9.93 -29.28
CA ASN A 109 -6.79 9.51 -28.54
C ASN A 109 -6.47 8.99 -27.13
N LYS A 110 -5.19 8.79 -26.81
CA LYS A 110 -4.74 8.24 -25.53
C LYS A 110 -3.52 9.00 -25.01
N ASP A 111 -3.58 9.39 -23.75
CA ASP A 111 -2.43 9.87 -22.99
C ASP A 111 -1.41 8.74 -22.79
N GLU A 112 -0.17 8.96 -23.24
CA GLU A 112 0.92 7.99 -23.19
C GLU A 112 1.24 7.47 -21.77
N ARG A 113 0.89 8.25 -20.75
CA ARG A 113 1.19 7.95 -19.34
C ARG A 113 0.22 6.93 -18.75
N ILE A 114 -0.92 6.70 -19.40
CA ILE A 114 -1.97 5.79 -18.92
C ILE A 114 -1.44 4.36 -18.80
N ASP A 115 -0.63 3.88 -19.74
CA ASP A 115 -0.10 2.52 -19.67
C ASP A 115 0.90 2.34 -18.52
N ASN A 116 1.78 3.32 -18.33
CA ASN A 116 2.71 3.31 -17.21
C ASN A 116 1.99 3.38 -15.86
N PHE A 117 0.93 4.19 -15.77
CA PHE A 117 0.06 4.25 -14.60
C PHE A 117 -0.52 2.86 -14.27
N TRP A 118 -1.10 2.17 -15.26
CA TRP A 118 -1.71 0.86 -15.03
C TRP A 118 -0.69 -0.20 -14.61
N ASN A 119 0.53 -0.16 -15.14
CA ASN A 119 1.62 -1.05 -14.71
C ASN A 119 1.96 -0.85 -13.23
N ILE A 120 2.14 0.40 -12.80
CA ILE A 120 2.45 0.75 -11.41
C ILE A 120 1.26 0.40 -10.51
N TYR A 121 0.03 0.71 -10.93
CA TYR A 121 -1.18 0.38 -10.19
C TYR A 121 -1.38 -1.13 -10.02
N GLY A 122 -1.04 -1.93 -11.03
CA GLY A 122 -1.04 -3.39 -10.94
C GLY A 122 -0.17 -3.90 -9.77
N VAL A 123 1.06 -3.40 -9.68
CA VAL A 123 1.98 -3.73 -8.57
C VAL A 123 1.41 -3.30 -7.21
N ILE A 124 0.84 -2.09 -7.13
CA ILE A 124 0.24 -1.58 -5.89
C ILE A 124 -0.93 -2.45 -5.42
N LYS A 125 -1.78 -2.87 -6.37
CA LYS A 125 -2.92 -3.75 -6.11
C LYS A 125 -2.47 -5.13 -5.65
N ASP A 126 -1.47 -5.71 -6.31
CA ASP A 126 -0.93 -7.03 -5.96
C ASP A 126 -0.27 -7.04 -4.57
N LEU A 127 0.36 -5.93 -4.18
CA LEU A 127 0.92 -5.74 -2.84
C LEU A 127 -0.12 -5.37 -1.78
N GLY A 128 -1.37 -5.08 -2.16
CA GLY A 128 -2.45 -4.76 -1.24
C GLY A 128 -2.28 -3.45 -0.47
N ILE A 129 -1.50 -2.50 -1.00
CA ILE A 129 -1.14 -1.23 -0.34
C ILE A 129 -1.86 -0.01 -0.94
N GLU A 130 -3.02 -0.24 -1.57
CA GLU A 130 -3.81 0.83 -2.20
C GLU A 130 -4.21 1.91 -1.18
N LYS A 131 -4.51 1.51 0.07
CA LYS A 131 -4.96 2.43 1.12
C LYS A 131 -3.86 3.41 1.50
N GLU A 132 -2.63 2.93 1.62
CA GLU A 132 -1.44 3.71 1.97
C GLU A 132 -1.08 4.74 0.89
N LEU A 133 -1.52 4.54 -0.36
CA LEU A 133 -1.21 5.39 -1.51
C LEU A 133 -2.44 6.13 -2.07
N THR A 134 -3.53 6.18 -1.31
CA THR A 134 -4.83 6.73 -1.78
C THR A 134 -4.70 8.16 -2.29
N ASN A 135 -4.00 9.04 -1.55
CA ASN A 135 -3.88 10.45 -1.92
C ASN A 135 -3.08 10.62 -3.21
N GLU A 136 -1.96 9.92 -3.33
CA GLU A 136 -1.10 10.00 -4.50
C GLU A 136 -1.77 9.41 -5.74
N LEU A 137 -2.53 8.33 -5.58
CA LEU A 137 -3.36 7.75 -6.63
C LEU A 137 -4.45 8.73 -7.08
N LYS A 138 -5.19 9.35 -6.15
CA LYS A 138 -6.23 10.35 -6.46
C LYS A 138 -5.66 11.51 -7.27
N GLU A 139 -4.59 12.12 -6.78
CA GLU A 139 -3.96 13.26 -7.44
C GLU A 139 -3.41 12.88 -8.82
N THR A 140 -2.79 11.71 -8.98
CA THR A 140 -2.31 11.26 -10.30
C THR A 140 -3.47 10.97 -11.24
N LEU A 141 -4.55 10.35 -10.76
CA LEU A 141 -5.74 10.06 -11.55
C LEU A 141 -6.45 11.33 -12.02
N ASP A 142 -6.58 12.35 -11.18
CA ASP A 142 -7.14 13.65 -11.57
C ASP A 142 -6.33 14.28 -12.71
N VAL A 143 -4.99 14.28 -12.60
CA VAL A 143 -4.10 14.77 -13.65
C VAL A 143 -4.30 14.00 -14.95
N LEU A 144 -4.34 12.65 -14.91
CA LEU A 144 -4.52 11.83 -16.11
C LEU A 144 -5.92 12.01 -16.73
N LEU A 145 -6.96 12.11 -15.91
CA LEU A 145 -8.34 12.36 -16.37
C LEU A 145 -8.47 13.69 -17.10
N ARG A 146 -7.90 14.75 -16.53
CA ARG A 146 -7.93 16.10 -17.13
C ARG A 146 -7.13 16.17 -18.42
N ASN A 147 -5.97 15.49 -18.46
CA ASN A 147 -5.18 15.40 -19.69
C ASN A 147 -5.87 14.56 -20.77
N GLN A 148 -6.49 13.45 -20.41
CA GLN A 148 -7.27 12.64 -21.35
C GLN A 148 -8.47 13.43 -21.89
N LEU A 149 -9.15 14.20 -21.03
CA LEU A 149 -10.22 15.12 -21.44
C LEU A 149 -9.70 16.22 -22.39
N PHE A 150 -8.53 16.79 -22.11
CA PHE A 150 -7.88 17.75 -22.98
C PHE A 150 -7.56 17.14 -24.36
N ALA A 151 -6.97 15.94 -24.39
CA ALA A 151 -6.65 15.24 -25.64
C ALA A 151 -7.90 14.96 -26.49
N LEU A 152 -8.99 14.51 -25.85
CA LEU A 152 -10.30 14.35 -26.50
C LEU A 152 -10.86 15.70 -27.01
N GLY A 153 -10.66 16.79 -26.26
CA GLY A 153 -11.01 18.14 -26.71
C GLY A 153 -10.23 18.57 -27.96
N CYS A 154 -8.93 18.28 -28.02
CA CYS A 154 -8.11 18.55 -29.21
C CYS A 154 -8.63 17.81 -30.45
N LEU A 155 -9.08 16.56 -30.28
CA LEU A 155 -9.69 15.79 -31.37
C LEU A 155 -11.08 16.34 -31.76
N CYS A 156 -11.91 16.62 -30.77
CA CYS A 156 -13.31 17.03 -30.93
C CYS A 156 -13.51 18.52 -30.64
N ARG A 157 -12.86 19.37 -31.44
CA ARG A 157 -12.80 20.82 -31.21
C ARG A 157 -14.17 21.52 -31.21
N LYS A 158 -15.14 21.01 -31.96
CA LYS A 158 -16.50 21.59 -32.08
C LYS A 158 -17.51 21.02 -31.09
N THR A 159 -17.14 20.01 -30.31
CA THR A 159 -18.07 19.35 -29.39
C THR A 159 -17.50 19.26 -27.98
N ILE A 160 -16.46 18.44 -27.77
CA ILE A 160 -15.85 18.23 -26.45
C ILE A 160 -15.13 19.50 -25.98
N HIS A 161 -14.31 20.13 -26.83
CA HIS A 161 -13.57 21.33 -26.43
C HIS A 161 -14.48 22.53 -26.12
N GLU A 162 -15.55 22.74 -26.89
CA GLU A 162 -16.51 23.82 -26.61
C GLU A 162 -17.27 23.58 -25.29
N SER A 163 -17.50 22.32 -24.92
CA SER A 163 -18.15 21.94 -23.66
C SER A 163 -17.19 21.98 -22.46
N TYR A 164 -15.91 21.69 -22.68
CA TYR A 164 -14.87 21.56 -21.65
C TYR A 164 -13.57 22.26 -22.08
N SER A 165 -13.62 23.59 -22.23
CA SER A 165 -12.51 24.38 -22.78
C SER A 165 -11.32 24.53 -21.83
N THR A 166 -11.56 24.40 -20.52
CA THR A 166 -10.56 24.55 -19.45
C THR A 166 -10.47 23.30 -18.58
N PRO A 167 -10.09 22.14 -19.13
CA PRO A 167 -10.12 20.85 -18.40
C PRO A 167 -9.20 20.81 -17.17
N PHE A 168 -8.22 21.71 -17.08
CA PHE A 168 -7.30 21.81 -15.93
C PHE A 168 -7.77 22.76 -14.82
N ASP A 169 -8.89 23.48 -15.02
CA ASP A 169 -9.46 24.30 -13.97
C ASP A 169 -10.07 23.39 -12.89
N SER A 170 -9.67 23.60 -11.63
CA SER A 170 -10.15 22.81 -10.49
C SER A 170 -11.67 22.90 -10.30
N THR A 171 -12.31 23.95 -10.82
CA THR A 171 -13.77 24.13 -10.80
C THR A 171 -14.49 23.37 -11.91
N THR A 172 -13.77 22.92 -12.94
CA THR A 172 -14.35 22.09 -14.01
C THR A 172 -14.67 20.70 -13.47
N GLN A 173 -15.95 20.37 -13.46
CA GLN A 173 -16.42 19.03 -13.11
C GLN A 173 -16.03 18.04 -14.20
N LEU A 174 -15.50 16.89 -13.78
CA LEU A 174 -15.17 15.79 -14.68
C LEU A 174 -16.49 15.22 -15.25
N PRO A 175 -16.63 15.16 -16.60
CA PRO A 175 -17.86 14.70 -17.21
C PRO A 175 -18.07 13.19 -17.06
N ALA A 176 -19.34 12.78 -17.00
CA ALA A 176 -19.69 11.37 -17.09
C ALA A 176 -19.30 10.81 -18.48
N THR A 177 -18.83 9.56 -18.52
CA THR A 177 -18.45 8.86 -19.76
C THR A 177 -19.54 8.93 -20.84
N ARG A 178 -20.82 8.79 -20.43
CA ARG A 178 -21.96 8.83 -21.36
C ARG A 178 -22.08 10.16 -22.10
N ASP A 179 -21.73 11.27 -21.46
CA ASP A 179 -21.83 12.59 -22.09
C ASP A 179 -20.66 12.81 -23.07
N LEU A 180 -19.47 12.32 -22.75
CA LEU A 180 -18.35 12.28 -23.69
C LEU A 180 -18.67 11.40 -24.92
N GLN A 181 -19.30 10.23 -24.74
CA GLN A 181 -19.72 9.38 -25.85
C GLN A 181 -20.70 10.09 -26.78
N LYS A 182 -21.69 10.82 -26.24
CA LYS A 182 -22.62 11.62 -27.05
C LYS A 182 -21.91 12.72 -27.83
N LEU A 183 -20.95 13.41 -27.20
CA LEU A 183 -20.19 14.50 -27.83
C LEU A 183 -19.20 13.98 -28.88
N ALA A 184 -18.65 12.78 -28.69
CA ALA A 184 -17.71 12.14 -29.61
C ALA A 184 -18.36 11.78 -30.96
N VAL A 185 -19.64 11.39 -30.96
CA VAL A 185 -20.39 11.03 -32.18
C VAL A 185 -21.10 12.21 -32.83
N LYS A 186 -21.05 13.39 -32.20
CA LYS A 186 -21.70 14.61 -32.70
C LYS A 186 -20.73 15.39 -33.59
N ASP A 187 -21.25 15.98 -34.67
CA ASP A 187 -20.53 16.88 -35.58
C ASP A 187 -19.18 16.32 -36.05
N VAL A 188 -19.12 15.00 -36.30
CA VAL A 188 -17.90 14.25 -36.64
C VAL A 188 -17.19 14.86 -37.86
N GLU A 189 -17.92 15.16 -38.93
CA GLU A 189 -17.35 15.76 -40.15
C GLU A 189 -16.75 17.14 -39.89
N SER A 190 -17.38 17.93 -39.03
CA SER A 190 -16.88 19.25 -38.62
C SER A 190 -15.61 19.12 -37.78
N ASN A 191 -15.52 18.12 -36.91
CA ASN A 191 -14.34 17.83 -36.11
C ASN A 191 -13.17 17.34 -36.98
N ILE A 192 -13.43 16.43 -37.93
CA ILE A 192 -12.43 15.96 -38.92
C ILE A 192 -11.87 17.13 -39.72
N SER A 193 -12.75 18.00 -40.22
CA SER A 193 -12.37 19.19 -40.99
C SER A 193 -11.55 20.18 -40.16
N ALA A 194 -11.92 20.38 -38.89
CA ALA A 194 -11.20 21.28 -37.98
C ALA A 194 -9.81 20.75 -37.57
N LEU A 195 -9.64 19.43 -37.50
CA LEU A 195 -8.38 18.77 -37.16
C LEU A 195 -7.47 18.58 -38.40
N GLY A 196 -8.02 18.65 -39.61
CA GLY A 196 -7.30 18.28 -40.84
C GLY A 196 -7.00 16.78 -40.92
N SER A 197 -7.87 15.94 -40.35
CA SER A 197 -7.68 14.49 -40.32
C SER A 197 -8.03 13.84 -41.67
N ASN A 198 -7.25 12.84 -42.08
CA ASN A 198 -7.52 12.04 -43.27
C ASN A 198 -8.37 10.78 -42.98
N LYS A 199 -8.85 10.62 -41.74
CA LYS A 199 -9.69 9.48 -41.35
C LYS A 199 -11.09 9.62 -41.93
N SER A 200 -11.72 8.50 -42.30
CA SER A 200 -13.16 8.48 -42.60
C SER A 200 -13.96 8.83 -41.33
N PRO A 201 -15.23 9.30 -41.46
CA PRO A 201 -16.10 9.57 -40.33
C PRO A 201 -16.17 8.42 -39.32
N ASP A 202 -16.41 7.20 -39.79
CA ASP A 202 -16.49 6.01 -38.94
C ASP A 202 -15.15 5.73 -38.22
N ALA A 203 -14.04 5.77 -38.95
CA ALA A 203 -12.72 5.50 -38.37
C ALA A 203 -12.26 6.58 -37.39
N PHE A 204 -12.69 7.83 -37.59
CA PHE A 204 -12.46 8.91 -36.63
C PHE A 204 -13.31 8.72 -35.37
N GLN A 205 -14.59 8.38 -35.54
CA GLN A 205 -15.50 8.12 -34.43
C GLN A 205 -14.98 6.98 -33.56
N ASP A 206 -14.60 5.84 -34.15
CA ASP A 206 -14.03 4.70 -33.42
C ASP A 206 -12.75 5.10 -32.67
N TYR A 207 -11.89 5.90 -33.31
CA TYR A 207 -10.66 6.39 -32.69
C TYR A 207 -10.92 7.27 -31.46
N VAL A 208 -11.90 8.17 -31.53
CA VAL A 208 -12.29 9.00 -30.37
C VAL A 208 -12.95 8.15 -29.28
N LEU A 209 -13.81 7.20 -29.65
CA LEU A 209 -14.50 6.32 -28.68
C LEU A 209 -13.52 5.42 -27.92
N ASP A 210 -12.47 4.91 -28.56
CA ASP A 210 -11.35 4.22 -27.88
C ASP A 210 -10.70 5.14 -26.83
N GLY A 211 -10.52 6.42 -27.17
CA GLY A 211 -10.06 7.44 -26.22
C GLY A 211 -11.00 7.66 -25.02
N VAL A 212 -12.31 7.63 -25.26
CA VAL A 212 -13.32 7.72 -24.20
C VAL A 212 -13.31 6.48 -23.31
N GLU A 213 -12.97 5.31 -23.83
CA GLU A 213 -12.81 4.08 -23.02
C GLU A 213 -11.65 4.20 -22.02
N TYR A 214 -10.51 4.75 -22.43
CA TYR A 214 -9.40 5.00 -21.50
C TYR A 214 -9.81 5.98 -20.40
N TYR A 215 -10.55 7.04 -20.74
CA TYR A 215 -11.10 7.98 -19.77
C TYR A 215 -12.02 7.27 -18.76
N ASP A 216 -12.96 6.45 -19.24
CA ASP A 216 -13.91 5.71 -18.40
C ASP A 216 -13.21 4.80 -17.38
N ARG A 217 -12.16 4.10 -17.82
CA ARG A 217 -11.36 3.22 -16.94
C ARG A 217 -10.68 4.00 -15.83
N LEU A 218 -10.14 5.19 -16.14
CA LEU A 218 -9.54 6.07 -15.13
C LEU A 218 -10.61 6.63 -14.18
N LEU A 219 -11.77 7.03 -14.71
CA LEU A 219 -12.85 7.63 -13.93
C LEU A 219 -13.40 6.64 -12.90
N LYS A 220 -13.67 5.39 -13.32
CA LYS A 220 -14.09 4.30 -12.43
C LYS A 220 -13.09 4.06 -11.29
N LEU A 221 -11.79 4.14 -11.60
CA LEU A 221 -10.77 3.98 -10.56
C LEU A 221 -10.71 5.20 -9.62
N PHE A 222 -10.89 6.41 -10.15
CA PHE A 222 -10.94 7.63 -9.36
C PHE A 222 -12.14 7.64 -8.39
N GLU A 223 -13.31 7.20 -8.86
CA GLU A 223 -14.51 7.03 -8.03
C GLU A 223 -14.34 5.97 -6.94
N LYS A 224 -13.56 4.90 -7.18
CA LYS A 224 -13.23 3.89 -6.15
C LYS A 224 -12.53 4.53 -4.94
N PHE A 225 -11.71 5.55 -5.17
CA PHE A 225 -10.95 6.19 -4.11
C PHE A 225 -11.67 7.39 -3.50
N SER A 226 -12.57 8.05 -4.25
CA SER A 226 -13.31 9.26 -3.85
C SER A 226 -14.00 9.11 -2.50
#